data_AF-A0A968PGX3-F1
#
_entry.id   AF-A0A968PGX3-F1
#
_cell.length_a   1.000
_cell.length_b   1.000
_cell.length_c   1.000
_cell.angle_alpha   90.00
_cell.angle_beta   90.00
_cell.angle_gamma   90.00
#
_symmetry.space_group_name_H-M   'P 1'
#
loop_
_entity.id
_entity.type
_entity.pdbx_description
1 polymer ?
#
loop_
_entity_poly.entity_id
_entity_poly.type
_entity_poly.pdbx_seq_one_letter_code
_entity_poly.pdbx_strand_id
1 'polypeptide(L)'
;MRRFTPAGTLVVLAVLLLTLATFPHPPTSAQTSQRCFAETTYCIEGRIRQFWEQNGGLPVFGLPITPQREEMIEGDVIQVQWFERNRLELHPDNARPYDVLLGRLGVDALDRQGRNWLPSRAASHGRAAATSSRPGTMSAAIFWRCGNRMAST
;
A
#
# COMPACT_ATOMS: atom_id res chain seq x y z
N MET A 1 -57.57 -44.90 -3.65
CA MET A 1 -57.25 -43.47 -3.81
C MET A 1 -57.17 -42.82 -2.43
N ARG A 2 -55.96 -42.62 -1.87
CA ARG A 2 -55.79 -41.96 -0.56
C ARG A 2 -55.91 -40.44 -0.74
N ARG A 3 -56.95 -39.84 -0.17
CA ARG A 3 -57.16 -38.38 -0.18
C ARG A 3 -56.26 -37.75 0.88
N PHE A 4 -55.27 -36.97 0.44
CA PHE A 4 -54.45 -36.14 1.31
C PHE A 4 -55.31 -34.99 1.85
N THR A 5 -55.42 -34.86 3.17
CA THR A 5 -56.16 -33.78 3.82
C THR A 5 -55.26 -32.55 3.97
N PRO A 6 -55.71 -31.34 3.56
CA PRO A 6 -54.89 -30.12 3.57
C PRO A 6 -54.46 -29.68 4.97
N ALA A 7 -55.16 -30.15 6.01
CA ALA A 7 -54.81 -29.91 7.41
C ALA A 7 -53.50 -30.61 7.83
N GLY A 8 -53.19 -31.79 7.27
CA GLY A 8 -51.95 -32.50 7.60
C GLY A 8 -50.71 -31.80 7.04
N THR A 9 -50.82 -31.22 5.85
CA THR A 9 -49.74 -30.46 5.22
C THR A 9 -49.43 -29.16 5.95
N LEU A 10 -50.46 -28.45 6.45
CA LEU A 10 -50.27 -27.22 7.21
C LEU A 10 -49.60 -27.47 8.58
N VAL A 11 -49.95 -28.57 9.26
CA VAL A 11 -49.31 -28.94 10.54
C VAL A 11 -47.84 -29.32 10.32
N VAL A 12 -47.53 -30.08 9.28
CA VAL A 12 -46.13 -30.44 8.96
C VAL A 12 -45.30 -29.19 8.62
N LEU A 13 -45.85 -28.25 7.84
CA LEU A 13 -45.18 -26.99 7.54
C LEU A 13 -44.97 -26.12 8.78
N ALA A 14 -45.98 -26.02 9.66
CA ALA A 14 -45.87 -25.27 10.90
C ALA A 14 -44.82 -25.88 11.86
N VAL A 15 -44.76 -27.21 11.96
CA VAL A 15 -43.75 -27.92 12.75
C VAL A 15 -42.36 -27.74 12.14
N LEU A 16 -42.23 -27.81 10.81
CA LEU A 16 -40.95 -27.57 10.13
C LEU A 16 -40.45 -26.14 10.34
N LEU A 17 -41.33 -25.15 10.26
CA LEU A 17 -40.99 -23.74 10.52
C LEU A 17 -40.62 -23.49 11.99
N LEU A 18 -41.29 -24.17 12.93
CA LEU A 18 -40.96 -24.09 14.35
C LEU A 18 -39.61 -24.73 14.68
N THR A 19 -39.26 -25.86 14.03
CA THR A 19 -37.96 -26.50 14.24
C THR A 19 -36.80 -25.71 13.63
N LEU A 20 -37.03 -25.02 12.51
CA LEU A 20 -36.04 -24.12 11.90
C LEU A 20 -35.72 -22.89 12.78
N ALA A 21 -36.67 -22.40 13.58
CA ALA A 21 -36.50 -21.20 14.41
C ALA A 21 -35.73 -21.44 15.73
N THR A 22 -35.54 -22.69 16.15
CA THR A 22 -34.86 -23.03 17.41
C THR A 22 -33.43 -23.54 17.21
N PHE A 23 -32.93 -23.56 15.97
CA PHE A 23 -31.53 -23.89 15.72
C PHE A 23 -30.62 -22.83 16.36
N PRO A 24 -29.68 -23.24 17.24
CA PRO A 24 -28.66 -22.34 17.74
C PRO A 24 -27.84 -21.84 16.54
N HIS A 25 -27.98 -20.56 16.23
CA HIS A 25 -27.14 -19.93 15.24
C HIS A 25 -25.73 -19.87 15.86
N PRO A 26 -24.69 -20.38 15.18
CA PRO A 26 -23.33 -20.12 15.63
C PRO A 26 -23.17 -18.60 15.73
N PRO A 27 -22.44 -18.09 16.74
CA PRO A 27 -22.17 -16.67 16.80
C PRO A 27 -21.57 -16.26 15.46
N THR A 28 -22.23 -15.30 14.79
CA THR A 28 -21.59 -14.57 13.71
C THR A 28 -20.42 -13.84 14.37
N SER A 29 -19.25 -14.49 14.35
CA SER A 29 -18.01 -13.77 14.51
C SER A 29 -17.97 -12.86 13.30
N ALA A 30 -18.20 -11.55 13.52
CA ALA A 30 -17.73 -10.56 12.58
C ALA A 30 -16.27 -10.91 12.37
N GLN A 31 -15.93 -11.51 11.21
CA GLN A 31 -14.55 -11.88 10.94
C GLN A 31 -13.76 -10.59 11.13
N THR A 32 -13.03 -10.53 12.23
CA THR A 32 -12.14 -9.42 12.51
C THR A 32 -11.29 -9.34 11.28
N SER A 33 -11.39 -8.24 10.56
CA SER A 33 -10.72 -8.02 9.27
C SER A 33 -9.23 -7.77 9.51
N GLN A 34 -8.66 -8.55 10.41
CA GLN A 34 -7.40 -8.41 11.10
C GLN A 34 -6.65 -9.74 11.01
N ARG A 35 -5.38 -9.66 10.63
CA ARG A 35 -4.44 -10.77 10.61
C ARG A 35 -3.35 -10.51 11.62
N CYS A 36 -3.22 -11.38 12.61
CA CYS A 36 -2.22 -11.27 13.67
C CYS A 36 -1.03 -12.21 13.42
N PHE A 37 0.16 -11.78 13.84
CA PHE A 37 1.40 -12.53 13.71
C PHE A 37 1.93 -12.90 15.10
N ALA A 38 2.16 -14.19 15.34
CA ALA A 38 2.59 -14.67 16.66
C ALA A 38 4.01 -14.21 17.00
N GLU A 39 4.84 -14.02 15.97
CA GLU A 39 6.24 -13.64 16.06
C GLU A 39 6.45 -12.24 16.62
N THR A 40 5.57 -11.29 16.27
CA THR A 40 5.67 -9.89 16.70
C THR A 40 4.52 -9.45 17.59
N THR A 41 3.53 -10.32 17.79
CA THR A 41 2.26 -10.03 18.49
C THR A 41 1.42 -8.90 17.90
N TYR A 42 1.86 -8.28 16.81
CA TYR A 42 1.13 -7.23 16.11
C TYR A 42 0.16 -7.82 15.09
N CYS A 43 -0.87 -7.03 14.80
CA CYS A 43 -1.86 -7.36 13.80
C CYS A 43 -1.94 -6.27 12.73
N ILE A 44 -2.34 -6.67 11.53
CA ILE A 44 -2.64 -5.78 10.41
C ILE A 44 -4.13 -5.85 10.13
N GLU A 45 -4.76 -4.74 9.80
CA GLU A 45 -6.20 -4.70 9.54
C GLU A 45 -6.59 -3.70 8.45
N GLY A 46 -7.90 -3.68 8.15
CA GLY A 46 -8.50 -2.68 7.26
C GLY A 46 -7.85 -2.59 5.88
N ARG A 47 -7.66 -1.36 5.41
CA ARG A 47 -7.14 -1.09 4.06
C ARG A 47 -5.65 -1.40 3.91
N ILE A 48 -4.86 -1.23 4.98
CA ILE A 48 -3.44 -1.58 5.03
C ILE A 48 -3.26 -3.09 4.89
N ARG A 49 -4.05 -3.91 5.61
CA ARG A 49 -4.05 -5.38 5.42
C ARG A 49 -4.38 -5.76 3.98
N GLN A 50 -5.43 -5.20 3.41
CA GLN A 50 -5.82 -5.49 2.02
C GLN A 50 -4.69 -5.17 1.04
N PHE A 51 -4.00 -4.04 1.22
CA PHE A 51 -2.86 -3.67 0.38
C PHE A 51 -1.69 -4.64 0.56
N TRP A 52 -1.32 -4.94 1.80
CA TRP A 52 -0.25 -5.88 2.13
C TRP A 52 -0.49 -7.24 1.47
N GLU A 53 -1.71 -7.79 1.59
CA GLU A 53 -2.07 -9.10 1.02
C GLU A 53 -2.04 -9.10 -0.52
N GLN A 54 -2.49 -8.01 -1.15
CA GLN A 54 -2.57 -7.91 -2.61
C GLN A 54 -1.22 -7.60 -3.28
N ASN A 55 -0.26 -7.03 -2.54
CA ASN A 55 1.02 -6.56 -3.09
C ASN A 55 2.22 -7.42 -2.66
N GLY A 56 1.98 -8.71 -2.40
CA GLY A 56 3.03 -9.71 -2.17
C GLY A 56 3.29 -10.05 -0.71
N GLY A 57 2.64 -9.38 0.25
CA GLY A 57 2.62 -9.77 1.65
C GLY A 57 4.00 -9.93 2.29
N LEU A 58 4.16 -11.05 3.02
CA LEU A 58 5.33 -11.32 3.84
C LEU A 58 6.65 -11.28 3.04
N PRO A 59 6.77 -11.90 1.85
CA PRO A 59 7.97 -11.78 1.00
C PRO A 59 8.38 -10.35 0.62
N VAL A 60 7.45 -9.38 0.59
CA VAL A 60 7.73 -8.01 0.13
C VAL A 60 7.90 -7.06 1.31
N PHE A 61 6.95 -7.07 2.24
CA PHE A 61 6.89 -6.11 3.33
C PHE A 61 7.51 -6.64 4.63
N GLY A 62 7.52 -7.96 4.83
CA GLY A 62 7.91 -8.59 6.08
C GLY A 62 6.81 -8.54 7.14
N LEU A 63 7.20 -8.84 8.38
CA LEU A 63 6.30 -8.82 9.55
C LEU A 63 6.00 -7.37 9.98
N PRO A 64 4.83 -7.10 10.57
CA PRO A 64 4.58 -5.83 11.24
C PRO A 64 5.48 -5.72 12.46
N ILE A 65 6.12 -4.56 12.64
CA ILE A 65 7.00 -4.26 13.79
C ILE A 65 6.40 -3.22 14.74
N THR A 66 5.22 -2.69 14.41
CA THR A 66 4.45 -1.80 15.27
C THR A 66 2.95 -2.07 15.12
N PRO A 67 2.09 -1.62 16.07
CA PRO A 67 0.66 -1.50 15.78
C PRO A 67 0.41 -0.46 14.68
N GLN A 68 -0.77 -0.53 14.06
CA GLN A 68 -1.28 0.53 13.20
C GLN A 68 -1.62 1.74 14.09
N ARG A 69 -1.20 2.94 13.69
CA ARG A 69 -1.41 4.18 14.47
C ARG A 69 -1.40 5.41 13.56
N GLU A 70 -1.82 6.55 14.10
CA GLU A 70 -1.67 7.83 13.42
C GLU A 70 -0.24 8.37 13.59
N GLU A 71 0.33 8.89 12.51
CA GLU A 71 1.58 9.65 12.53
C GLU A 71 1.44 10.90 11.67
N MET A 72 2.22 11.93 12.03
CA MET A 72 2.36 13.14 11.21
C MET A 72 3.43 12.91 10.15
N ILE A 73 3.02 12.84 8.89
CA ILE A 73 3.88 12.62 7.72
C ILE A 73 3.67 13.79 6.77
N GLU A 74 4.74 14.51 6.43
CA GLU A 74 4.71 15.63 5.47
C GLU A 74 3.68 16.74 5.77
N GLY A 75 3.22 16.85 7.01
CA GLY A 75 2.24 17.85 7.44
C GLY A 75 0.82 17.29 7.66
N ASP A 76 0.58 16.04 7.25
CA ASP A 76 -0.71 15.38 7.36
C ASP A 76 -0.68 14.30 8.46
N VAL A 77 -1.76 14.18 9.21
CA VAL A 77 -1.95 13.08 10.17
C VAL A 77 -2.62 11.93 9.44
N ILE A 78 -1.89 10.84 9.24
CA ILE A 78 -2.35 9.70 8.46
C ILE A 78 -2.17 8.39 9.23
N GLN A 79 -3.00 7.40 8.92
CA GLN A 79 -2.87 6.06 9.47
C GLN A 79 -1.67 5.35 8.84
N VAL A 80 -0.76 4.87 9.66
CA VAL A 80 0.46 4.19 9.24
C VAL A 80 0.68 2.90 10.00
N GLN A 81 1.41 1.99 9.37
CA GLN A 81 1.99 0.84 10.06
C GLN A 81 3.39 0.54 9.51
N TRP A 82 4.31 0.28 10.44
CA TRP A 82 5.68 -0.09 10.12
C TRP A 82 5.81 -1.60 10.02
N PHE A 83 6.48 -2.04 8.96
CA PHE A 83 6.88 -3.41 8.71
C PHE A 83 8.40 -3.49 8.66
N GLU A 84 8.95 -4.70 8.71
CA GLU A 84 10.40 -4.94 8.67
C GLU A 84 11.10 -4.23 7.49
N ARG A 85 10.41 -4.08 6.35
CA ARG A 85 11.04 -3.60 5.10
C ARG A 85 10.48 -2.28 4.59
N ASN A 86 9.29 -1.88 5.01
CA ASN A 86 8.60 -0.70 4.51
C ASN A 86 7.66 -0.10 5.57
N ARG A 87 7.37 1.20 5.45
CA ARG A 87 6.20 1.84 6.08
C ARG A 87 5.06 1.86 5.08
N LEU A 88 3.87 1.42 5.48
CA LEU A 88 2.64 1.62 4.69
C LEU A 88 1.87 2.81 5.26
N GLU A 89 1.40 3.66 4.37
CA GLU A 89 0.72 4.93 4.68
C GLU A 89 -0.64 4.96 4.00
N LEU A 90 -1.71 5.17 4.77
CA LEU A 90 -3.07 5.28 4.25
C LEU A 90 -3.43 6.74 4.01
N HIS A 91 -3.59 7.09 2.73
CA HIS A 91 -3.95 8.41 2.22
C HIS A 91 -5.39 8.37 1.68
N PRO A 92 -6.42 8.58 2.53
CA PRO A 92 -7.82 8.35 2.16
C PRO A 92 -8.35 9.30 1.09
N ASP A 93 -7.70 10.45 0.90
CA ASP A 93 -8.06 11.43 -0.14
C ASP A 93 -7.64 10.98 -1.54
N ASN A 94 -6.74 10.00 -1.66
CA ASN A 94 -6.35 9.43 -2.94
C ASN A 94 -7.35 8.36 -3.38
N ALA A 95 -7.66 8.32 -4.68
CA ALA A 95 -8.45 7.23 -5.24
C ALA A 95 -7.66 5.92 -5.27
N ARG A 96 -8.34 4.79 -5.05
CA ARG A 96 -7.75 3.45 -5.23
C ARG A 96 -7.20 3.30 -6.66
N PRO A 97 -6.04 2.65 -6.84
CA PRO A 97 -5.27 1.89 -5.84
C PRO A 97 -4.20 2.71 -5.08
N TYR A 98 -4.17 4.03 -5.21
CA TYR A 98 -3.12 4.92 -4.68
C TYR A 98 -3.41 5.48 -3.28
N ASP A 99 -4.43 4.95 -2.62
CA ASP A 99 -4.82 5.26 -1.25
C ASP A 99 -3.89 4.62 -0.22
N VAL A 100 -3.05 3.66 -0.60
CA VAL A 100 -1.98 3.15 0.26
C VAL A 100 -0.65 3.31 -0.45
N LEU A 101 0.26 4.05 0.19
CA LEU A 101 1.58 4.38 -0.34
C LEU A 101 2.69 3.78 0.52
N LEU A 102 3.86 3.61 -0.09
CA LEU A 102 5.09 3.28 0.64
C LEU A 102 5.71 4.57 1.15
N GLY A 103 6.11 4.56 2.43
CA GLY A 103 6.82 5.69 3.01
C GLY A 103 8.16 5.95 2.34
N ARG A 104 8.55 7.22 2.29
CA ARG A 104 9.78 7.70 1.64
C ARG A 104 11.01 7.44 2.51
N LEU A 105 11.28 6.17 2.83
CA LEU A 105 12.32 5.77 3.79
C LEU A 105 13.73 6.32 3.46
N GLY A 106 14.03 6.58 2.19
CA GLY A 106 15.29 7.20 1.78
C GLY A 106 15.39 8.68 2.18
N VAL A 107 14.30 9.43 2.10
CA VAL A 107 14.24 10.83 2.57
C VAL A 107 14.36 10.85 4.09
N ASP A 108 13.59 10.01 4.79
CA ASP A 108 13.68 9.88 6.25
C ASP A 108 15.11 9.54 6.70
N ALA A 109 15.81 8.67 5.97
CA ALA A 109 17.19 8.31 6.27
C ALA A 109 18.16 9.49 6.09
N LEU A 110 17.98 10.30 5.04
CA LEU A 110 18.80 11.49 4.79
C LEU A 110 18.53 12.60 5.80
N ASP A 111 17.26 12.81 6.17
CA ASP A 111 16.86 13.79 7.18
C ASP A 111 17.45 13.43 8.56
N ARG A 112 17.44 12.15 8.94
CA ARG A 112 18.13 11.67 10.16
C ARG A 112 19.63 11.89 10.15
N GLN A 113 20.25 11.94 8.96
CA GLN A 113 21.66 12.28 8.79
C GLN A 113 21.91 13.79 8.69
N GLY A 114 20.86 14.62 8.74
CA GLY A 114 20.97 16.07 8.51
C GLY A 114 21.38 16.43 7.08
N ARG A 115 21.20 15.53 6.12
CA ARG A 115 21.58 15.73 4.73
C ARG A 115 20.38 16.23 3.93
N ASN A 116 20.45 17.47 3.45
CA ASN A 116 19.46 17.96 2.51
C ASN A 116 19.61 17.24 1.16
N TRP A 117 18.58 16.48 0.78
CA TRP A 117 18.51 15.77 -0.49
C TRP A 117 17.97 16.64 -1.63
N LEU A 118 17.38 17.79 -1.31
CA LEU A 118 16.94 18.76 -2.31
C LEU A 118 18.19 19.31 -3.03
N PRO A 119 18.16 19.42 -4.37
CA PRO A 119 19.23 20.08 -5.08
C PRO A 119 19.34 21.51 -4.56
N SER A 120 20.47 21.82 -3.93
CA SER A 120 20.81 23.20 -3.64
C SER A 120 20.75 23.97 -4.96
N ARG A 121 20.16 25.17 -4.96
CA ARG A 121 20.10 26.07 -6.14
C ARG A 121 21.50 26.39 -6.74
N ALA A 122 22.58 25.82 -6.20
CA ALA A 122 23.96 25.91 -6.64
C ALA A 122 24.23 25.32 -8.05
N ALA A 123 23.36 24.49 -8.63
CA ALA A 123 23.48 24.10 -10.04
C ALA A 123 23.00 25.20 -11.02
N SER A 124 22.40 26.30 -10.53
CA SER A 124 21.90 27.41 -11.37
C SER A 124 22.85 28.62 -11.48
N HIS A 125 23.92 28.66 -10.68
CA HIS A 125 24.99 29.66 -10.81
C HIS A 125 26.19 29.11 -11.60
N GLY A 126 25.89 28.50 -12.75
CA GLY A 126 26.88 28.06 -13.75
C GLY A 126 26.53 28.54 -15.17
N ARG A 127 25.55 29.44 -15.33
CA ARG A 127 25.41 30.22 -16.55
C ARG A 127 26.33 31.44 -16.42
N ALA A 128 27.61 31.21 -16.67
CA ALA A 128 28.45 32.28 -17.20
C ALA A 128 27.70 32.85 -18.41
N ALA A 129 27.43 34.14 -18.37
CA ALA A 129 26.87 34.88 -19.47
C ALA A 129 27.79 34.71 -20.69
N ALA A 130 27.45 33.80 -21.60
CA ALA A 130 28.04 33.73 -22.93
C ALA A 130 27.37 34.79 -23.81
N THR A 131 27.58 36.07 -23.47
CA THR A 131 27.42 37.16 -24.42
C THR A 131 28.65 37.15 -25.31
N SER A 132 28.56 36.56 -26.50
CA SER A 132 29.14 37.15 -27.73
C SER A 132 28.87 36.26 -28.96
N SER A 133 27.84 36.68 -29.70
CA SER A 133 27.83 36.83 -31.16
C SER A 133 28.82 36.00 -32.00
N ARG A 134 28.36 34.89 -32.58
CA ARG A 134 28.70 34.47 -33.96
C ARG A 134 27.58 33.57 -34.53
N PRO A 135 27.02 33.85 -35.73
CA PRO A 135 26.11 32.93 -36.41
C PRO A 135 26.91 31.93 -37.24
N GLY A 136 26.68 30.63 -37.04
CA GLY A 136 27.37 29.57 -37.79
C GLY A 136 26.89 28.16 -37.42
N THR A 137 25.84 27.72 -38.11
CA THR A 137 25.60 26.38 -38.68
C THR A 137 25.98 25.11 -37.88
N MET A 138 24.93 24.36 -37.47
CA MET A 138 24.75 22.89 -37.33
C MET A 138 25.91 21.97 -36.87
N SER A 139 25.62 21.03 -35.95
CA SER A 139 25.42 19.61 -36.31
C SER A 139 25.14 18.68 -35.10
N ALA A 140 24.24 17.73 -35.32
CA ALA A 140 23.81 16.67 -34.41
C ALA A 140 24.86 15.54 -34.32
N ALA A 141 25.77 15.59 -33.34
CA ALA A 141 26.82 14.57 -33.21
C ALA A 141 27.27 14.26 -31.76
N ILE A 142 26.48 14.57 -30.73
CA ILE A 142 26.89 14.34 -29.33
C ILE A 142 26.47 12.94 -28.82
N PHE A 143 25.63 12.19 -29.54
CA PHE A 143 25.03 10.94 -29.00
C PHE A 143 25.90 9.67 -29.09
N TRP A 144 27.00 9.63 -29.86
CA TRP A 144 27.70 8.35 -30.18
C TRP A 144 29.06 8.08 -29.52
N ARG A 145 29.55 8.93 -28.60
CA ARG A 145 30.95 8.85 -28.11
C ARG A 145 31.18 8.11 -26.78
N CYS A 146 30.17 7.47 -26.19
CA CYS A 146 30.35 6.65 -24.97
C CYS A 146 30.32 5.13 -25.20
N GLY A 147 29.98 4.63 -26.40
CA GLY A 147 29.76 3.20 -26.63
C GLY A 147 30.95 2.37 -27.12
N ASN A 148 32.06 3.00 -27.58
CA ASN A 148 33.09 2.28 -28.36
C ASN A 148 34.50 2.37 -27.74
N ARG A 149 34.63 2.00 -26.46
CA ARG A 149 35.93 1.79 -25.79
C ARG A 149 35.87 0.61 -24.81
N MET A 150 35.44 -0.56 -25.28
CA MET A 150 35.60 -1.84 -24.57
C MET A 150 35.85 -3.02 -25.52
N ALA A 151 36.50 -2.78 -26.66
CA ALA A 151 37.01 -3.84 -27.53
C ALA A 151 38.26 -3.32 -28.22
N SER A 152 39.43 -3.59 -27.62
CA SER A 152 40.79 -3.59 -28.19
C SER A 152 41.79 -3.22 -27.09
N THR A 153 42.21 -4.20 -26.29
CA THR A 153 43.61 -4.60 -26.00
C THR A 153 43.56 -5.63 -24.89
#